data_AF-A0A0P0N6F6-F1
#
_entry.id   AF-A0A0P0N6F6-F1
#
_cell.length_a   1.000
_cell.length_b   1.000
_cell.length_c   1.000
_cell.angle_alpha   90.00
_cell.angle_beta   90.00
_cell.angle_gamma   90.00
#
_symmetry.space_group_name_H-M   'P 1'
#
loop_
_entity.id
_entity.type
_entity.pdbx_description
1 polymer ?
#
loop_
_entity_poly.entity_id
_entity_poly.type
_entity_poly.pdbx_seq_one_letter_code
_entity_poly.pdbx_strand_id
1 'polypeptide(L)' 'MSEKVSIQISRELYEKAKKFIEEQGGFQSVEELVEFLLQEALLTEETGSAEMSREDEEKVKERLRALGYI' A
#
# COMPACT_ATOMS: atom_id res chain seq x y z
N MET A 1 16.62 8.53 12.25
CA MET A 1 15.45 8.71 13.11
C MET A 1 14.39 9.34 12.25
N SER A 2 13.35 8.61 11.85
CA SER A 2 12.26 9.19 11.06
C SER A 2 11.52 10.21 11.92
N GLU A 3 11.36 11.42 11.40
CA GLU A 3 10.53 12.45 12.04
C GLU A 3 9.07 12.00 12.03
N LYS A 4 8.41 12.06 13.18
CA LYS A 4 6.97 11.72 13.31
C LYS A 4 6.16 12.99 13.54
N VAL A 5 4.99 13.05 12.91
CA VAL A 5 4.03 14.14 13.09
C VAL A 5 2.78 13.63 13.81
N SER A 6 2.23 14.44 14.71
CA SER A 6 0.97 14.11 15.38
C SER A 6 -0.21 14.54 14.52
N ILE A 7 -1.14 13.62 14.27
CA ILE A 7 -2.39 13.88 13.57
C ILE A 7 -3.58 13.74 14.52
N GLN A 8 -4.65 14.50 14.28
CA GLN A 8 -5.90 14.36 15.02
C GLN A 8 -6.90 13.59 14.16
N ILE A 9 -7.46 12.53 14.73
CA ILE A 9 -8.52 11.71 14.12
C ILE A 9 -9.72 11.64 15.06
N SER A 10 -10.90 11.34 14.51
CA SER A 10 -12.10 11.14 15.30
C SER A 10 -11.92 10.00 16.31
N ARG A 11 -12.39 10.21 17.55
CA ARG A 11 -12.30 9.21 18.63
C ARG A 11 -12.91 7.86 18.23
N GLU A 12 -14.01 7.88 17.48
CA GLU A 12 -14.65 6.66 16.99
C GLU A 12 -13.75 5.84 16.06
N LEU A 13 -12.96 6.52 15.23
CA LEU A 13 -12.04 5.87 14.29
C LEU A 13 -10.85 5.26 15.03
N TYR A 14 -10.33 5.97 16.04
CA TYR A 14 -9.30 5.45 16.93
C TYR A 14 -9.75 4.18 17.67
N GLU A 15 -10.96 4.17 18.23
CA GLU A 15 -11.51 3.01 18.94
C GLU A 15 -11.69 1.81 18.00
N LYS A 16 -12.15 2.03 16.76
CA LYS A 16 -12.24 0.97 15.74
C LYS A 16 -10.87 0.42 15.39
N ALA A 17 -9.88 1.29 15.16
CA ALA A 17 -8.51 0.89 14.87
C ALA A 17 -7.92 0.08 16.04
N LYS A 18 -8.16 0.50 17.27
CA LYS A 18 -7.70 -0.22 18.47
C LYS A 18 -8.30 -1.63 18.54
N LYS A 19 -9.62 -1.75 18.37
CA LYS A 19 -10.29 -3.07 18.32
C LYS A 19 -9.74 -3.95 17.21
N PHE A 20 -9.53 -3.39 16.03
CA PHE A 20 -8.95 -4.11 14.90
C PHE A 20 -7.58 -4.70 15.23
N ILE A 21 -6.72 -3.94 15.93
CA ILE A 21 -5.41 -4.41 16.37
C ILE A 21 -5.53 -5.55 17.39
N GLU A 22 -6.46 -5.43 18.34
CA GLU A 22 -6.73 -6.46 19.35
C GLU A 22 -7.30 -7.76 18.73
N GLU A 23 -8.11 -7.65 17.67
CA GLU A 23 -8.79 -8.80 17.03
C GLU A 23 -7.94 -9.50 15.97
N GLN A 24 -7.29 -8.75 15.08
CA GLN A 24 -6.53 -9.32 13.95
C GLN A 24 -5.09 -9.66 14.32
N GLY A 25 -4.52 -8.96 15.31
CA GLY A 25 -3.10 -9.05 15.64
C GLY A 25 -2.20 -8.54 14.49
N GLY A 26 -0.92 -8.32 14.78
CA GLY A 26 0.08 -7.94 13.78
C GLY A 26 0.51 -6.47 13.80
N PHE A 27 -0.14 -5.61 14.58
CA PHE A 27 0.31 -4.25 14.83
C PHE A 27 0.50 -4.01 16.33
N GLN A 28 1.53 -3.26 16.72
CA GLN A 28 1.80 -2.95 18.13
C GLN A 28 1.08 -1.69 18.61
N SER A 29 0.64 -0.82 17.69
CA SER A 29 0.00 0.47 18.01
C SER A 29 -0.83 1.00 16.85
N VAL A 30 -1.79 1.88 17.15
CA VAL A 30 -2.61 2.56 16.13
C VAL A 30 -1.76 3.39 15.18
N GLU A 31 -0.65 3.96 15.66
CA GLU A 31 0.31 4.68 14.83
C GLU A 31 0.91 3.81 13.72
N GLU A 32 1.27 2.55 14.03
CA GLU A 32 1.87 1.62 13.09
C GLU A 32 0.86 1.17 12.02
N LEU A 33 -0.39 0.91 12.44
CA LEU A 33 -1.49 0.60 11.53
C LEU A 33 -1.75 1.78 10.57
N VAL A 34 -1.79 3.01 11.10
CA VAL A 34 -2.04 4.21 10.30
C VAL A 34 -0.88 4.48 9.35
N GLU A 35 0.36 4.33 9.81
CA GLU A 35 1.56 4.47 8.96
C GLU A 35 1.53 3.46 7.80
N PHE A 36 1.25 2.18 8.08
CA PHE A 36 1.15 1.14 7.05
C PHE A 36 0.02 1.43 6.04
N LEU A 37 -1.17 1.79 6.51
CA LEU A 37 -2.31 2.07 5.64
C LEU A 37 -2.09 3.33 4.79
N LEU A 38 -1.50 4.39 5.37
CA LEU A 38 -1.14 5.59 4.63
C LEU A 38 -0.04 5.30 3.62
N GLN A 39 0.94 4.47 3.96
CA GLN A 39 1.93 4.01 2.99
C GLN A 39 1.27 3.24 1.85
N GLU A 40 0.46 2.21 2.12
CA GLU A 40 -0.22 1.47 1.03
C GLU A 40 -1.10 2.38 0.16
N ALA A 41 -1.89 3.27 0.78
CA ALA A 41 -2.78 4.18 0.08
C ALA A 41 -1.99 5.19 -0.76
N LEU A 42 -0.93 5.78 -0.22
CA LEU A 42 -0.09 6.75 -0.92
C LEU A 42 0.86 6.09 -1.92
N LEU A 43 1.34 4.87 -1.68
CA LEU A 43 2.03 4.09 -2.70
C LEU A 43 1.10 3.88 -3.89
N THR A 44 -0.19 3.61 -3.66
CA THR A 44 -1.19 3.48 -4.73
C THR A 44 -1.45 4.81 -5.47
N GLU A 45 -1.21 5.95 -4.84
CA GLU A 45 -1.47 7.28 -5.43
C GLU A 45 -0.21 7.92 -6.06
N GLU A 46 0.97 7.75 -5.46
CA GLU A 46 2.28 8.15 -5.99
C GLU A 46 2.70 7.23 -7.15
N THR A 47 2.25 5.97 -7.10
CA THR A 47 2.17 5.15 -8.30
C THR A 47 0.92 5.55 -9.10
N GLY A 48 1.11 6.51 -10.00
CA GLY A 48 0.44 6.49 -11.32
C GLY A 48 0.71 5.19 -12.12
N SER A 49 0.97 4.05 -11.47
CA SER A 49 1.18 2.72 -12.06
C SER A 49 -0.13 2.02 -12.40
N ALA A 50 -1.21 2.78 -12.57
CA ALA A 50 -2.19 2.43 -13.59
C ALA A 50 -1.57 2.41 -15.01
N GLU A 51 -0.39 3.01 -15.22
CA GLU A 51 0.33 2.98 -16.51
C GLU A 51 1.29 1.79 -16.69
N MET A 52 1.69 1.07 -15.64
CA MET A 52 2.68 -0.02 -15.77
C MET A 52 2.08 -1.36 -16.21
N SER A 53 0.75 -1.49 -16.36
CA SER A 53 0.17 -2.78 -16.76
C SER A 53 0.16 -3.01 -18.27
N ARG A 54 0.17 -1.99 -19.14
CA ARG A 54 0.08 -2.24 -20.61
C ARG A 54 1.42 -2.29 -21.31
N GLU A 55 2.34 -1.37 -21.00
CA GLU A 55 3.61 -1.25 -21.71
C GLU A 55 4.59 -2.39 -21.34
N ASP A 56 4.60 -2.81 -20.08
CA ASP A 56 5.38 -3.96 -19.64
C ASP A 56 4.81 -5.29 -20.17
N GLU A 57 3.48 -5.43 -20.30
CA GLU A 57 2.87 -6.59 -20.95
C GLU A 57 3.25 -6.68 -22.44
N GLU A 58 3.32 -5.56 -23.16
CA GLU A 58 3.78 -5.55 -24.56
C GLU A 58 5.27 -5.89 -24.70
N LYS A 59 6.14 -5.37 -23.83
CA LYS A 59 7.57 -5.71 -23.83
C LYS A 59 7.82 -7.18 -23.50
N VAL A 60 7.03 -7.76 -22.60
CA VAL A 60 7.08 -9.20 -22.30
C VAL A 60 6.58 -10.01 -23.49
N LYS A 61 5.49 -9.61 -24.16
CA LYS A 61 5.00 -10.27 -25.38
C LYS A 61 6.00 -10.20 -26.54
N GLU A 62 6.67 -9.07 -26.74
CA GLU A 62 7.67 -8.92 -27.80
C GLU A 62 8.88 -9.82 -27.54
N ARG A 63 9.36 -9.89 -26.28
CA ARG A 63 10.41 -10.82 -25.87
C ARG A 63 10.00 -12.28 -26.04
N LEU A 64 8.77 -12.65 -25.69
CA LEU A 64 8.28 -14.02 -25.85
C LEU A 64 8.14 -14.41 -27.33
N ARG A 65 7.71 -13.49 -28.20
CA ARG A 65 7.67 -13.69 -29.66
C ARG A 65 9.09 -13.83 -30.23
N ALA A 66 10.03 -13.00 -29.81
CA ALA A 66 11.43 -13.08 -30.26
C ALA A 66 12.12 -14.38 -29.85
N LEU A 67 11.70 -14.97 -28.73
CA LEU A 67 12.19 -16.25 -28.23
C LEU A 67 11.37 -17.47 -28.72
N GLY A 68 10.33 -17.25 -29.54
CA GLY A 68 9.56 -18.32 -30.20
C GLY A 68 8.60 -19.10 -29.29
N TYR A 69 8.19 -18.52 -28.16
CA TYR A 69 7.22 -19.13 -27.25
C TYR A 69 5.76 -18.87 -27.64
N ILE A 70 5.52 -18.06 -28.68
CA ILE A 70 4.22 -17.69 -29.28
C ILE A 70 4.39 -17.56 -30.79
#